data_AF-D9UJW1-F1
#
_entry.id   AF-D9UJW1-F1
#
_cell.length_a   1.000
_cell.length_b   1.000
_cell.length_c   1.000
_cell.angle_alpha   90.00
_cell.angle_beta   90.00
_cell.angle_gamma   90.00
#
_symmetry.space_group_name_H-M   'P 1'
#
loop_
_entity.id
_entity.type
_entity.pdbx_description
1 polymer ?
#
loop_
_entity_poly.entity_id
_entity_poly.type
_entity_poly.pdbx_seq_one_letter_code
_entity_poly.pdbx_strand_id
1 'polypeptide(L)'
;MNTRPCEQCGEQLRARHAPNARFCSTRCRVAAHRAAKRLALPAELTDKARWVRSSASKVPFTAEGSSVGVGLGFVLSDEDDIVCVDLDYALDAGGQPLPWAADVLRSLPETYIEVSRSGRGLHVFGFADVRQGRRIRRAGGEAIEVYGQQRFIAVTGQRFKGSPVTLADINAAVRDLTA
;
A
#
# COMPACT_ATOMS: atom_id res chain seq x y z
N MET A 1 33.91 -3.18 -28.23
CA MET A 1 33.80 -3.38 -26.78
C MET A 1 32.34 -3.19 -26.40
N ASN A 2 31.63 -4.27 -26.04
CA ASN A 2 30.22 -4.18 -25.59
C ASN A 2 30.20 -3.70 -24.14
N THR A 3 30.15 -2.39 -23.95
CA THR A 3 30.00 -1.74 -22.64
C THR A 3 28.52 -1.78 -22.26
N ARG A 4 28.18 -2.55 -21.23
CA ARG A 4 26.81 -2.63 -20.73
C ARG A 4 26.33 -1.25 -20.24
N PRO A 5 25.05 -0.91 -20.44
CA PRO A 5 24.49 0.33 -19.91
C PRO A 5 24.31 0.25 -18.39
N CYS A 6 24.37 1.41 -17.73
CA CYS A 6 23.96 1.56 -16.35
C CYS A 6 22.46 1.30 -16.20
N GLU A 7 22.06 0.49 -15.23
CA GLU A 7 20.65 0.14 -14.96
C GLU A 7 19.78 1.33 -14.52
N GLN A 8 20.37 2.48 -14.15
CA GLN A 8 19.64 3.66 -13.67
C GLN A 8 19.54 4.80 -14.70
N CYS A 9 20.64 5.12 -15.39
CA CYS A 9 20.69 6.27 -16.30
C CYS A 9 20.91 5.90 -17.77
N GLY A 10 21.11 4.62 -18.09
CA GLY A 10 21.37 4.15 -19.45
C GLY A 10 22.77 4.46 -19.99
N GLU A 11 23.59 5.24 -19.29
CA GLU A 11 24.95 5.58 -19.75
C GLU A 11 25.86 4.34 -19.77
N GLN A 12 26.72 4.23 -20.78
CA GLN A 12 27.61 3.08 -20.94
C GLN A 12 28.67 3.00 -19.83
N LEU A 13 28.81 1.81 -19.24
CA LEU A 13 29.84 1.52 -18.25
C LEU A 13 31.21 1.43 -18.93
N ARG A 14 32.05 2.42 -18.65
CA ARG A 14 33.43 2.52 -19.16
C ARG A 14 34.34 1.42 -18.57
N ALA A 15 35.48 1.15 -19.23
CA ALA A 15 36.46 0.14 -18.83
C ALA A 15 36.99 0.24 -17.39
N ARG A 16 36.91 1.43 -16.76
CA ARG A 16 37.27 1.65 -15.35
C ARG A 16 36.33 0.97 -14.33
N HIS A 17 35.15 0.52 -14.75
CA HIS A 17 34.18 -0.12 -13.88
C HIS A 17 34.42 -1.64 -13.85
N ALA A 18 34.08 -2.25 -12.72
CA ALA A 18 34.20 -3.70 -12.57
C ALA A 18 33.39 -4.46 -13.64
N PRO A 19 33.83 -5.65 -14.07
CA PRO A 19 33.11 -6.51 -15.01
C PRO A 19 31.71 -6.95 -14.55
N ASN A 20 31.29 -6.68 -13.32
CA ASN A 20 29.93 -6.92 -12.81
C ASN A 20 29.24 -5.63 -12.32
N ALA A 21 29.80 -4.45 -12.61
CA ALA A 21 29.18 -3.20 -12.23
C ALA A 21 27.79 -3.06 -12.89
N ARG A 22 26.80 -2.69 -12.09
CA ARG A 22 25.40 -2.43 -12.51
C ARG A 22 25.11 -0.94 -12.67
N PHE A 23 25.91 -0.09 -12.03
CA PHE A 23 25.69 1.35 -11.95
C PHE A 23 26.97 2.13 -12.26
N CYS A 24 26.85 3.28 -12.93
CA CYS A 24 28.00 4.12 -13.29
C CYS A 24 28.59 4.92 -12.10
N SER A 25 27.86 5.01 -10.99
CA SER A 25 28.24 5.80 -9.82
C SER A 25 27.46 5.39 -8.57
N THR A 26 27.98 5.79 -7.40
CA THR A 26 27.23 5.72 -6.13
C THR A 26 25.89 6.46 -6.23
N ARG A 27 25.84 7.59 -6.92
CA ARG A 27 24.59 8.33 -7.16
C ARG A 27 23.56 7.47 -7.89
N CYS A 28 23.95 6.80 -8.97
CA CYS A 28 23.04 5.93 -9.72
C CYS A 28 22.63 4.69 -8.93
N ARG A 29 23.54 4.09 -8.16
CA ARG A 29 23.21 2.98 -7.25
C ARG A 29 22.19 3.41 -6.18
N VAL A 30 22.39 4.57 -5.57
CA VAL A 30 21.47 5.12 -4.56
C VAL A 30 20.14 5.52 -5.18
N ALA A 31 20.13 6.08 -6.39
CA ALA A 31 18.91 6.41 -7.11
C ALA A 31 18.11 5.16 -7.48
N ALA A 32 18.76 4.10 -8.00
CA ALA A 32 18.11 2.81 -8.26
C ALA A 32 17.58 2.16 -6.98
N HIS A 33 18.36 2.21 -5.89
CA HIS A 33 17.93 1.75 -4.57
C HIS A 33 16.73 2.55 -4.05
N ARG A 34 16.71 3.88 -4.21
CA ARG A 34 15.58 4.73 -3.85
C ARG A 34 14.36 4.49 -4.73
N ALA A 35 14.54 4.24 -6.02
CA ALA A 35 13.46 3.90 -6.93
C ALA A 35 12.86 2.53 -6.59
N ALA A 36 13.70 1.53 -6.32
CA ALA A 36 13.28 0.22 -5.83
C ALA A 36 12.61 0.29 -4.44
N LYS A 37 12.99 1.28 -3.62
CA LYS A 37 12.35 1.58 -2.33
C LYS A 37 11.20 2.57 -2.41
N ARG A 38 10.93 3.18 -3.56
CA ARG A 38 9.75 4.03 -3.72
C ARG A 38 8.60 3.05 -3.62
N LEU A 39 7.90 3.13 -2.49
CA LEU A 39 6.70 2.34 -2.25
C LEU A 39 5.87 2.49 -3.52
N ALA A 40 5.60 1.37 -4.18
CA ALA A 40 4.85 1.33 -5.43
C ALA A 40 3.38 1.59 -5.08
N LEU A 41 3.12 2.83 -4.67
CA LEU A 41 1.84 3.34 -4.20
C LEU A 41 1.10 4.00 -5.36
N PRO A 42 -0.23 3.96 -5.34
CA PRO A 42 -1.06 4.71 -6.28
C PRO A 42 -0.78 6.22 -6.22
N ALA A 43 -0.72 6.85 -7.39
CA ALA A 43 -0.53 8.30 -7.50
C ALA A 43 -1.69 9.04 -6.81
N GLU A 44 -2.89 8.48 -6.90
CA GLU A 44 -4.12 8.92 -6.27
C GLU A 44 -3.99 9.06 -4.75
N LEU A 45 -3.13 8.24 -4.12
CA LEU A 45 -2.75 8.43 -2.71
C LEU A 45 -1.58 9.41 -2.57
N THR A 46 -0.48 9.22 -3.32
CA THR A 46 0.76 10.00 -3.10
C THR A 46 0.65 11.48 -3.43
N ASP A 47 -0.28 11.86 -4.31
CA ASP A 47 -0.47 13.25 -4.75
C ASP A 47 -1.28 14.08 -3.74
N LYS A 48 -1.87 13.43 -2.73
CA LYS A 48 -2.67 14.10 -1.70
C LYS A 48 -1.78 14.53 -0.53
N ALA A 49 -1.98 15.75 -0.03
CA ALA A 49 -1.31 16.26 1.16
C ALA A 49 -1.92 15.72 2.48
N ARG A 50 -2.22 14.42 2.53
CA ARG A 50 -2.88 13.73 3.67
C ARG A 50 -2.03 12.62 4.29
N TRP A 51 -0.73 12.63 4.00
CA TRP A 51 0.24 11.69 4.56
C TRP A 51 0.79 12.20 5.87
N VAL A 52 0.71 11.35 6.89
CA VAL A 52 1.24 11.64 8.22
C VAL A 52 2.17 10.52 8.67
N ARG A 53 3.16 10.88 9.48
CA ARG A 53 3.97 9.88 10.17
C ARG A 53 3.16 9.29 11.32
N SER A 54 3.43 8.02 11.63
CA SER A 54 2.80 7.34 12.76
C SER A 54 3.81 6.58 13.62
N SER A 55 3.41 6.33 14.85
CA SER A 55 4.18 5.54 15.80
C SER A 55 4.19 4.05 15.44
N ALA A 56 4.98 3.27 16.18
CA ALA A 56 4.95 1.82 16.09
C ALA A 56 3.54 1.24 16.34
N SER A 57 2.71 1.92 17.13
CA SER A 57 1.34 1.52 17.46
C SER A 57 0.27 2.02 16.47
N LYS A 58 0.67 2.49 15.27
CA LYS A 58 -0.24 3.01 14.23
C LYS A 58 -1.03 4.27 14.65
N VAL A 59 -0.47 5.07 15.55
CA VAL A 59 -1.09 6.34 15.97
C VAL A 59 -0.40 7.49 15.25
N PRO A 60 -1.13 8.40 14.57
CA PRO A 60 -0.53 9.55 13.91
C PRO A 60 0.13 10.49 14.94
N PHE A 61 1.26 11.11 14.58
CA PHE A 61 1.86 12.13 15.44
C PHE A 61 1.11 13.45 15.33
N THR A 62 0.91 14.13 16.47
CA THR A 62 0.49 15.53 16.51
C THR A 62 1.70 16.46 16.32
N ALA A 63 1.45 17.75 16.04
CA ALA A 63 2.50 18.73 15.78
C ALA A 63 3.52 18.88 16.93
N GLU A 64 3.15 18.52 18.16
CA GLU A 64 4.00 18.59 19.35
C GLU A 64 4.81 17.32 19.63
N GLY A 65 4.60 16.23 18.86
CA GLY A 65 5.18 14.92 19.13
C GLY A 65 6.54 14.67 18.46
N SER A 66 7.61 14.65 19.23
CA SER A 66 8.95 14.20 18.80
C SER A 66 9.25 12.77 19.24
N SER A 67 9.30 11.83 18.30
CA SER A 67 10.22 10.68 18.28
C SER A 67 10.16 9.99 16.91
N VAL A 68 11.19 9.22 16.56
CA VAL A 68 11.37 8.57 15.25
C VAL A 68 10.17 7.66 14.92
N GLY A 69 9.26 8.16 14.08
CA GLY A 69 8.11 7.41 13.59
C GLY A 69 8.51 6.22 12.72
N VAL A 70 8.13 5.02 13.13
CA VAL A 70 8.30 3.78 12.35
C VAL A 70 7.01 3.49 11.59
N GLY A 71 6.67 4.34 10.63
CA GLY A 71 5.51 4.11 9.76
C GLY A 71 4.97 5.36 9.08
N LEU A 72 4.54 5.20 7.83
CA LEU A 72 3.73 6.16 7.09
C LEU A 72 2.26 5.77 7.23
N GLY A 73 1.38 6.74 7.13
CA GLY A 73 -0.03 6.45 6.92
C GLY A 73 -0.77 7.60 6.28
N PHE A 74 -1.99 7.30 5.90
CA PHE A 74 -2.84 8.12 5.08
C PHE A 74 -4.14 8.42 5.82
N VAL A 75 -4.55 9.68 5.83
CA VAL A 75 -5.81 10.09 6.45
C VAL A 75 -6.88 10.17 5.36
N LEU A 76 -7.94 9.35 5.50
CA LEU A 76 -9.09 9.36 4.60
C LEU A 76 -9.93 10.62 4.83
N SER A 77 -10.46 11.19 3.75
CA SER A 77 -11.40 12.32 3.76
C SER A 77 -12.53 12.05 2.77
N ASP A 78 -13.65 12.72 2.98
CA ASP A 78 -14.85 12.66 2.15
C ASP A 78 -14.76 13.48 0.84
N GLU A 79 -13.63 14.15 0.60
CA GLU A 79 -13.38 15.03 -0.55
C GLU A 79 -13.10 14.31 -1.87
N ASP A 80 -12.65 13.04 -1.85
CA ASP A 80 -12.18 12.35 -3.05
C ASP A 80 -12.58 10.87 -3.15
N ASP A 81 -13.55 10.45 -2.33
CA ASP A 81 -14.14 9.10 -2.32
C ASP A 81 -13.11 7.96 -2.23
N ILE A 82 -11.89 8.24 -1.76
CA ILE A 82 -10.87 7.23 -1.50
C ILE A 82 -11.28 6.48 -0.24
N VAL A 83 -11.46 5.17 -0.38
CA VAL A 83 -11.85 4.27 0.70
C VAL A 83 -10.77 3.24 0.99
N CYS A 84 -10.77 2.73 2.22
CA CYS A 84 -9.99 1.57 2.62
C CYS A 84 -10.92 0.52 3.21
N VAL A 85 -10.89 -0.69 2.63
CA VAL A 85 -11.45 -1.89 3.24
C VAL A 85 -10.30 -2.63 3.94
N ASP A 86 -10.37 -2.69 5.27
CA ASP A 86 -9.41 -3.41 6.12
C ASP A 86 -9.93 -4.82 6.42
N LEU A 87 -9.14 -5.81 6.04
CA LEU A 87 -9.40 -7.23 6.23
C LEU A 87 -8.46 -7.76 7.31
N ASP A 88 -8.95 -7.81 8.55
CA ASP A 88 -8.17 -8.25 9.70
C ASP A 88 -7.93 -9.76 9.67
N TYR A 89 -6.68 -10.19 9.87
CA TYR A 89 -6.26 -11.60 9.86
C TYR A 89 -6.66 -12.37 8.58
N ALA A 90 -6.70 -11.68 7.44
CA ALA A 90 -7.04 -12.24 6.14
C ALA A 90 -6.05 -13.28 5.58
N LEU A 91 -4.82 -13.34 6.10
CA LEU A 91 -3.75 -14.22 5.61
C LEU A 91 -3.37 -15.30 6.62
N ASP A 92 -3.06 -16.49 6.12
CA ASP A 92 -2.42 -17.55 6.89
C ASP A 92 -0.92 -17.29 7.14
N ALA A 93 -0.25 -18.22 7.82
CA ALA A 93 1.18 -18.12 8.11
C ALA A 93 2.08 -18.14 6.86
N GLY A 94 1.58 -18.65 5.73
CA GLY A 94 2.26 -18.66 4.43
C GLY A 94 1.93 -17.45 3.56
N GLY A 95 1.14 -16.49 4.06
CA GLY A 95 0.71 -15.32 3.31
C GLY A 95 -0.37 -15.62 2.26
N GLN A 96 -1.04 -16.77 2.34
CA GLN A 96 -2.18 -17.08 1.49
C GLN A 96 -3.48 -16.53 2.10
N PRO A 97 -4.41 -16.01 1.29
CA PRO A 97 -5.71 -15.60 1.79
C PRO A 97 -6.46 -16.78 2.42
N LEU A 98 -7.02 -16.55 3.60
CA LEU A 98 -8.04 -17.43 4.18
C LEU A 98 -9.27 -17.48 3.27
N PRO A 99 -10.09 -18.54 3.32
CA PRO A 99 -11.22 -18.72 2.40
C PRO A 99 -12.15 -17.50 2.33
N TRP A 100 -12.55 -16.95 3.48
CA TRP A 100 -13.43 -15.78 3.55
C TRP A 100 -12.81 -14.54 2.89
N ALA A 101 -11.49 -14.36 3.02
CA ALA A 101 -10.77 -13.24 2.43
C ALA A 101 -10.62 -13.45 0.93
N ALA A 102 -10.35 -14.69 0.48
CA ALA A 102 -10.35 -15.04 -0.93
C ALA A 102 -11.71 -14.75 -1.60
N ASP A 103 -12.83 -14.95 -0.90
CA ASP A 103 -14.16 -14.60 -1.40
C ASP A 103 -14.31 -13.09 -1.64
N VAL A 104 -13.85 -12.27 -0.69
CA VAL A 104 -13.84 -10.81 -0.83
C VAL A 104 -12.91 -10.37 -1.96
N LEU A 105 -11.72 -10.95 -2.04
CA LEU A 105 -10.75 -10.63 -3.08
C LEU A 105 -11.26 -10.95 -4.48
N ARG A 106 -12.09 -12.00 -4.64
CA ARG A 106 -12.69 -12.38 -5.92
C ARG A 106 -13.82 -11.46 -6.37
N SER A 107 -14.47 -10.73 -5.46
CA SER A 107 -15.52 -9.76 -5.83
C SER A 107 -14.97 -8.38 -6.20
N LEU A 108 -13.68 -8.15 -5.94
CA LEU A 108 -13.02 -6.88 -6.24
C LEU A 108 -12.52 -6.83 -7.69
N PRO A 109 -12.61 -5.67 -8.36
CA PRO A 109 -11.82 -5.43 -9.57
C PRO A 109 -10.32 -5.32 -9.22
N GLU A 110 -9.47 -5.30 -10.24
CA GLU A 110 -8.04 -5.06 -10.04
C GLU A 110 -7.80 -3.66 -9.47
N THR A 111 -7.48 -3.59 -8.18
CA THR A 111 -7.19 -2.36 -7.44
C THR A 111 -5.97 -2.53 -6.54
N TYR A 112 -5.47 -1.44 -5.97
CA TYR A 112 -4.36 -1.49 -5.04
C TYR A 112 -4.72 -2.25 -3.76
N ILE A 113 -3.91 -3.27 -3.46
CA ILE A 113 -4.01 -4.07 -2.23
C ILE A 113 -2.62 -4.20 -1.64
N GLU A 114 -2.50 -3.95 -0.34
CA GLU A 114 -1.27 -4.14 0.40
C GLU A 114 -1.45 -5.05 1.61
N VAL A 115 -0.35 -5.69 2.01
CA VAL A 115 -0.27 -6.41 3.28
C VAL A 115 -0.20 -5.38 4.40
N SER A 116 -1.11 -5.47 5.37
CA SER A 116 -1.15 -4.53 6.49
C SER A 116 0.07 -4.71 7.40
N ARG A 117 0.32 -3.74 8.28
CA ARG A 117 1.50 -3.76 9.17
C ARG A 117 1.60 -4.99 10.09
N SER A 118 0.50 -5.73 10.32
CA SER A 118 0.54 -6.96 11.12
C SER A 118 1.18 -8.14 10.37
N GLY A 119 1.35 -8.02 9.04
CA GLY A 119 1.77 -9.11 8.16
C GLY A 119 0.68 -10.16 7.89
N ARG A 120 -0.48 -10.06 8.56
CA ARG A 120 -1.59 -11.04 8.47
C ARG A 120 -2.91 -10.44 7.99
N GLY A 121 -3.03 -9.12 7.89
CA GLY A 121 -4.20 -8.45 7.32
C GLY A 121 -3.91 -7.88 5.93
N LEU A 122 -4.97 -7.41 5.27
CA LEU A 122 -4.89 -6.73 3.98
C LEU A 122 -5.61 -5.38 4.05
N HIS A 123 -5.03 -4.35 3.43
CA HIS A 123 -5.75 -3.13 3.10
C HIS A 123 -6.07 -3.15 1.61
N VAL A 124 -7.35 -3.00 1.26
CA VAL A 124 -7.82 -2.79 -0.11
C VAL A 124 -8.17 -1.32 -0.25
N PHE A 125 -7.48 -0.62 -1.15
CA PHE A 125 -7.81 0.76 -1.48
C PHE A 125 -8.57 0.82 -2.80
N GLY A 126 -9.51 1.76 -2.91
CA GLY A 126 -10.27 2.02 -4.12
C GLY A 126 -11.14 3.27 -3.98
N PHE A 127 -11.97 3.52 -4.98
CA PHE A 127 -12.97 4.58 -4.95
C PHE A 127 -14.34 4.01 -4.59
N ALA A 128 -15.02 4.58 -3.59
CA ALA A 128 -16.41 4.26 -3.28
C ALA A 128 -17.10 5.35 -2.45
N ASP A 129 -18.43 5.42 -2.55
CA ASP A 129 -19.23 6.35 -1.74
C ASP A 129 -19.49 5.76 -0.34
N VAL A 130 -18.59 6.06 0.61
CA VAL A 130 -18.66 5.60 2.00
C VAL A 130 -18.63 6.79 2.96
N ARG A 131 -19.81 7.33 3.27
CA ARG A 131 -19.97 8.46 4.22
C ARG A 131 -19.92 8.04 5.68
N GLN A 132 -20.24 6.78 5.96
CA GLN A 132 -20.17 6.22 7.32
C GLN A 132 -19.40 4.92 7.28
N GLY A 133 -18.33 4.85 8.08
CA GLY A 133 -17.55 3.64 8.23
C GLY A 133 -18.40 2.50 8.80
N ARG A 134 -18.10 1.27 8.40
CA ARG A 134 -18.83 0.07 8.82
C ARG A 134 -17.88 -0.99 9.32
N ARG A 135 -18.28 -1.69 10.39
CA ARG A 135 -17.61 -2.90 10.86
C ARG A 135 -18.56 -4.07 10.72
N ILE A 136 -18.22 -4.99 9.84
CA ILE A 136 -18.98 -6.20 9.57
C ILE A 136 -18.30 -7.34 10.29
N ARG A 137 -19.04 -8.04 11.17
CA ARG A 137 -18.59 -9.29 11.78
C ARG A 137 -19.26 -10.45 11.05
N ARG A 138 -18.44 -11.36 10.53
CA ARG A 138 -18.94 -12.61 9.94
C ARG A 138 -19.15 -13.66 11.02
N ALA A 139 -19.92 -14.71 10.68
CA ALA A 139 -20.30 -15.76 11.62
C ALA A 139 -19.10 -16.51 12.23
N GLY A 140 -17.94 -16.52 11.57
CA GLY A 140 -16.69 -17.11 12.08
C GLY A 140 -15.88 -16.16 12.97
N GLY A 141 -16.39 -14.96 13.27
CA GLY A 141 -15.70 -13.95 14.08
C GLY A 141 -14.76 -13.04 13.28
N GLU A 142 -14.70 -13.21 11.95
CA GLU A 142 -13.88 -12.38 11.07
C GLU A 142 -14.43 -10.96 11.00
N ALA A 143 -13.52 -9.97 11.03
CA ALA A 143 -13.88 -8.56 10.99
C ALA A 143 -13.45 -7.94 9.65
N ILE A 144 -14.41 -7.37 8.95
CA ILE A 144 -14.19 -6.51 7.79
C ILE A 144 -14.56 -5.09 8.21
N GLU A 145 -13.64 -4.15 8.04
CA GLU A 145 -13.89 -2.75 8.33
C GLU A 145 -13.80 -1.92 7.05
N VAL A 146 -14.80 -1.10 6.78
CA VAL A 146 -14.87 -0.21 5.61
C VAL A 146 -14.81 1.21 6.10
N TYR A 147 -13.87 2.00 5.58
CA TYR A 147 -13.67 3.40 5.95
C TYR A 147 -13.61 4.28 4.70
N GLY A 148 -14.35 5.39 4.69
CA GLY A 148 -14.24 6.41 3.65
C GLY A 148 -13.81 7.80 4.13
N GLN A 149 -13.84 8.06 5.44
CA GLN A 149 -13.42 9.37 5.97
C GLN A 149 -12.96 9.28 7.43
N GLN A 150 -12.25 10.32 7.87
CA GLN A 150 -11.85 10.56 9.27
C GLN A 150 -11.11 9.39 9.94
N ARG A 151 -10.40 8.59 9.13
CA ARG A 151 -9.64 7.44 9.60
C ARG A 151 -8.21 7.52 9.11
N PHE A 152 -7.28 7.32 10.04
CA PHE A 152 -5.89 7.08 9.74
C PHE A 152 -5.71 5.60 9.36
N ILE A 153 -5.09 5.35 8.20
CA ILE A 153 -4.71 4.03 7.73
C ILE A 153 -3.19 3.94 7.70
N ALA A 154 -2.63 2.93 8.38
CA ALA A 154 -1.18 2.73 8.39
C ALA A 154 -0.73 2.04 7.09
N VAL A 155 -0.14 2.80 6.16
CA VAL A 155 0.19 2.33 4.83
C VAL A 155 1.57 1.67 4.81
N THR A 156 1.68 0.48 4.23
CA THR A 156 2.94 -0.29 4.20
C THR A 156 3.67 -0.20 2.87
N GLY A 157 2.94 0.04 1.77
CA GLY A 157 3.43 -0.07 0.41
C GLY A 157 3.78 -1.50 -0.03
N GLN A 158 3.55 -2.51 0.82
CA GLN A 158 3.85 -3.91 0.54
C GLN A 158 2.72 -4.51 -0.29
N ARG A 159 2.78 -4.33 -1.61
CA ARG A 159 1.78 -4.85 -2.56
C ARG A 159 1.52 -6.33 -2.35
N PHE A 160 0.26 -6.68 -2.20
CA PHE A 160 -0.19 -8.06 -2.12
C PHE A 160 -0.27 -8.68 -3.52
N LYS A 161 0.47 -9.78 -3.75
CA LYS A 161 0.42 -10.63 -4.96
C LYS A 161 0.34 -9.87 -6.30
N GLY A 162 1.10 -8.78 -6.46
CA GLY A 162 1.18 -8.06 -7.72
C GLY A 162 -0.02 -7.15 -8.05
N SER A 163 -0.93 -6.92 -7.09
CA SER A 163 -2.02 -5.93 -7.18
C SER A 163 -1.58 -4.63 -7.87
N PRO A 164 -2.34 -4.00 -8.79
CA PRO A 164 -1.87 -2.84 -9.54
C PRO A 164 -1.52 -1.66 -8.64
N VAL A 165 -0.78 -0.68 -9.18
CA VAL A 165 -0.44 0.58 -8.48
C VAL A 165 -1.44 1.69 -8.80
N THR A 166 -2.71 1.34 -8.95
CA THR A 166 -3.81 2.23 -9.32
C THR A 166 -5.02 1.92 -8.45
N LEU A 167 -5.91 2.90 -8.27
CA LEU A 167 -7.18 2.69 -7.58
C LEU A 167 -8.30 2.45 -8.59
N ALA A 168 -9.15 1.46 -8.34
CA ALA A 168 -10.36 1.21 -9.12
C ALA A 168 -11.63 1.59 -8.35
N ASP A 169 -12.75 1.72 -9.05
CA ASP A 169 -14.08 1.81 -8.43
C ASP A 169 -14.42 0.47 -7.75
N ILE A 170 -14.67 0.50 -6.45
CA ILE A 170 -15.03 -0.68 -5.65
C ILE A 170 -16.42 -0.57 -5.02
N ASN A 171 -17.30 0.32 -5.52
CA ASN A 171 -18.64 0.52 -4.99
C ASN A 171 -19.46 -0.77 -4.95
N ALA A 172 -19.40 -1.59 -6.00
CA ALA A 172 -20.13 -2.86 -6.06
C ALA A 172 -19.70 -3.80 -4.94
N ALA A 173 -18.39 -4.00 -4.77
CA ALA A 173 -17.85 -4.84 -3.71
C ALA A 173 -18.18 -4.30 -2.31
N VAL A 174 -18.12 -2.98 -2.11
CA VAL A 174 -18.50 -2.35 -0.83
C VAL A 174 -19.99 -2.57 -0.52
N ARG A 175 -20.88 -2.45 -1.52
CA ARG A 175 -22.31 -2.76 -1.34
C ARG A 175 -22.53 -4.21 -0.96
N ASP A 176 -21.90 -5.15 -1.66
CA ASP A 176 -22.03 -6.59 -1.38
C ASP A 176 -21.52 -6.96 0.02
N LEU A 177 -20.48 -6.28 0.52
CA LEU A 177 -19.98 -6.48 1.87
C LEU A 177 -20.92 -5.96 2.96
N THR A 178 -21.78 -4.98 2.63
CA THR A 178 -22.57 -4.20 3.58
C THR A 178 -24.09 -4.44 3.48
N ALA A 179 -24.50 -5.29 2.54
CA ALA A 179 -25.85 -5.84 2.40
C ALA A 179 -26.13 -6.88 3.48
#